data_AF-A0A1Q7HGN6-F1
#
_entry.id   AF-A0A1Q7HGN6-F1
#
_cell.length_a   1.000
_cell.length_b   1.000
_cell.length_c   1.000
_cell.angle_alpha   90.00
_cell.angle_beta   90.00
_cell.angle_gamma   90.00
#
_symmetry.space_group_name_H-M   'P 1'
#
loop_
_entity.id
_entity.type
_entity.pdbx_description
1 polymer ?
#
loop_
_entity_poly.entity_id
_entity_poly.type
_entity_poly.pdbx_seq_one_letter_code
_entity_poly.pdbx_strand_id
1 'polypeptide(L)'
;MADNKEKRDIGDALGLIETRGLVGMVEAADAMVKAANVVFVGWQKVDAGLVTAIIRGDVGSVKAATDAGAAAARRVGELVGVHVIPHPADDLEKIFPIR
;
A
#
# COMPACT_ATOMS: atom_id res chain seq x y z
N MET A 1 -27.13 10.13 15.51
CA MET A 1 -27.12 8.97 14.60
C MET A 1 -26.29 9.36 13.38
N ALA A 2 -25.00 9.04 13.40
CA ALA A 2 -24.12 9.23 12.26
C ALA A 2 -23.44 7.88 12.01
N ASP A 3 -23.70 7.37 10.80
CA ASP A 3 -23.11 6.25 10.07
C ASP A 3 -21.93 5.54 10.76
N ASN A 4 -22.23 4.53 11.56
CA ASN A 4 -21.25 3.54 11.99
C ASN A 4 -21.01 2.59 10.81
N LYS A 5 -20.28 3.07 9.79
CA LYS A 5 -19.73 2.17 8.76
C LYS A 5 -18.93 1.11 9.50
N GLU A 6 -19.28 -0.15 9.28
CA GLU A 6 -18.53 -1.31 9.71
C GLU A 6 -17.05 -1.05 9.47
N LYS A 7 -16.29 -0.74 10.53
CA LYS A 7 -14.84 -0.83 10.50
C LYS A 7 -14.57 -2.29 10.22
N ARG A 8 -14.27 -2.63 8.97
CA ARG A 8 -13.63 -3.90 8.64
C ARG A 8 -12.44 -4.01 9.58
N ASP A 9 -12.28 -5.14 10.26
CA ASP A 9 -11.04 -5.44 10.98
C ASP A 9 -9.95 -5.63 9.91
N ILE A 10 -9.40 -4.51 9.46
CA ILE A 10 -8.29 -4.49 8.51
C ILE A 10 -7.05 -4.63 9.37
N GLY A 11 -6.30 -5.73 9.20
CA GLY A 11 -5.06 -5.93 9.94
C GLY A 11 -4.15 -4.70 9.87
N ASP A 12 -3.40 -4.48 10.94
CA ASP A 12 -2.69 -3.21 11.13
C ASP A 12 -1.40 -3.08 10.30
N ALA A 13 -0.94 -4.13 9.62
CA ALA A 13 0.30 -4.09 8.87
C ALA A 13 0.18 -3.11 7.69
N LEU A 14 1.30 -2.46 7.36
CA LEU A 14 1.42 -1.46 6.31
C LEU A 14 2.30 -1.97 5.18
N GLY A 15 1.82 -1.89 3.95
CA GLY A 15 2.59 -2.18 2.74
C GLY A 15 2.79 -0.93 1.91
N LEU A 16 4.00 -0.74 1.41
CA LEU A 16 4.41 0.41 0.61
C LEU A 16 5.11 -0.06 -0.66
N ILE A 17 4.69 0.47 -1.80
CA ILE A 17 5.40 0.33 -3.08
C ILE A 17 5.62 1.72 -3.67
N GLU A 18 6.89 2.10 -3.86
CA GLU A 18 7.27 3.35 -4.51
C GLU A 18 7.78 3.09 -5.92
N THR A 19 7.29 3.86 -6.88
CA THR A 19 7.73 3.83 -8.27
C THR A 19 8.10 5.22 -8.77
N ARG A 20 8.95 5.29 -9.80
CA ARG A 20 9.09 6.51 -10.59
C ARG A 20 8.04 6.50 -11.70
N GLY A 21 7.06 7.40 -11.58
CA GLY A 21 5.94 7.57 -12.48
C GLY A 21 4.66 6.87 -12.01
N LEU A 22 3.51 7.47 -12.34
CA LEU A 22 2.19 7.06 -11.88
C LEU A 22 1.73 5.70 -12.43
N VAL A 23 2.12 5.35 -13.66
CA VAL A 23 1.70 4.11 -14.32
C VAL A 23 2.20 2.87 -13.56
N GLY A 24 3.47 2.88 -13.12
CA GLY A 24 4.03 1.79 -12.31
C GLY A 24 3.32 1.62 -10.97
N MET A 25 2.95 2.73 -10.32
CA MET A 25 2.23 2.73 -9.05
C MET A 25 0.82 2.15 -9.21
N VAL A 26 0.10 2.53 -10.28
CA VAL A 26 -1.24 2.03 -10.56
C VAL A 26 -1.24 0.52 -10.82
N GLU A 27 -0.31 0.02 -11.64
CA GLU A 27 -0.15 -1.44 -11.85
C GLU A 27 0.22 -2.16 -10.55
N ALA A 28 1.10 -1.57 -9.72
CA ALA A 28 1.44 -2.13 -8.43
C ALA A 28 0.21 -2.24 -7.53
N ALA A 29 -0.60 -1.19 -7.44
CA ALA A 29 -1.80 -1.14 -6.63
C ALA A 29 -2.83 -2.19 -7.08
N ASP A 30 -3.08 -2.31 -8.39
CA ASP A 30 -3.98 -3.30 -8.96
C ASP A 30 -3.52 -4.74 -8.62
N ALA A 31 -2.23 -5.03 -8.80
CA ALA A 31 -1.66 -6.33 -8.48
C ALA A 31 -1.71 -6.64 -6.97
N MET A 32 -1.42 -5.65 -6.10
CA MET A 32 -1.48 -5.82 -4.64
C MET A 32 -2.87 -6.25 -4.18
N VAL A 33 -3.93 -5.54 -4.58
CA VAL A 33 -5.30 -5.83 -4.12
C VAL A 33 -5.90 -7.09 -4.75
N LYS A 34 -5.37 -7.56 -5.88
CA LYS A 34 -5.75 -8.86 -6.48
C LYS A 34 -5.05 -10.05 -5.85
N ALA A 35 -3.86 -9.86 -5.29
CA ALA A 35 -3.01 -10.95 -4.82
C ALA A 35 -3.36 -11.44 -3.41
N ALA A 36 -3.90 -10.58 -2.55
CA ALA A 36 -4.20 -10.93 -1.17
C ALA A 36 -5.36 -10.09 -0.59
N ASN A 37 -5.86 -10.51 0.57
CA ASN A 37 -6.88 -9.75 1.30
C ASN A 37 -6.25 -8.53 1.98
N VAL A 38 -6.08 -7.45 1.19
CA VAL A 38 -5.54 -6.16 1.61
C VAL A 38 -6.44 -5.04 1.13
N VAL A 39 -6.37 -3.89 1.78
CA VAL A 39 -7.11 -2.69 1.39
C VAL A 39 -6.12 -1.66 0.89
N PHE A 40 -6.36 -1.14 -0.32
CA PHE A 40 -5.67 0.04 -0.81
C PHE A 40 -6.19 1.28 -0.07
N VAL A 41 -5.29 1.92 0.65
CA VAL A 41 -5.62 3.06 1.50
C VAL A 41 -5.55 4.36 0.73
N GLY A 42 -4.56 4.43 -0.16
CA GLY A 42 -4.28 5.62 -0.92
C GLY A 42 -2.89 5.57 -1.51
N TRP A 43 -2.51 6.69 -2.07
CA TRP A 43 -1.19 6.89 -2.63
C TRP A 43 -0.70 8.29 -2.30
N GLN A 44 0.60 8.48 -2.34
CA GLN A 44 1.24 9.77 -2.10
C GLN A 44 2.14 10.11 -3.27
N LYS A 45 2.02 11.34 -3.74
CA LYS A 45 2.98 11.95 -4.65
C LYS A 45 3.98 12.74 -3.82
N VAL A 46 5.26 12.41 -3.95
CA VAL A 46 6.32 13.14 -3.25
C VAL A 46 6.85 14.24 -4.17
N ASP A 47 7.95 14.00 -4.88
CA ASP A 47 8.52 14.89 -5.90
C ASP A 47 9.39 14.08 -6.88
N ALA A 48 9.94 14.71 -7.92
CA ALA A 48 10.82 14.08 -8.92
C ALA A 48 10.21 12.83 -9.59
N GLY A 49 8.87 12.81 -9.68
CA GLY A 49 8.11 11.69 -10.23
C GLY A 49 7.95 10.48 -9.31
N LEU A 50 8.38 10.56 -8.04
CA LEU A 50 8.20 9.50 -7.05
C LEU A 50 6.75 9.48 -6.54
N VAL A 51 6.18 8.29 -6.60
CA VAL A 51 4.81 8.01 -6.16
C VAL A 51 4.76 6.69 -5.40
N THR A 52 4.04 6.69 -4.27
CA THR A 52 3.98 5.55 -3.36
C THR A 52 2.56 5.09 -3.17
N ALA A 53 2.29 3.82 -3.48
CA ALA A 53 1.06 3.11 -3.16
C ALA A 53 1.10 2.59 -1.72
N ILE A 54 -0.03 2.67 -1.02
CA ILE A 54 -0.14 2.31 0.40
C ILE A 54 -1.29 1.33 0.59
N ILE A 55 -1.02 0.18 1.21
CA ILE A 55 -2.00 -0.87 1.53
C ILE A 55 -1.98 -1.24 3.02
N ARG A 56 -3.11 -1.76 3.53
CA ARG A 56 -3.23 -2.33 4.88
C ARG A 56 -3.79 -3.75 4.86
N GLY A 57 -3.52 -4.52 5.89
CA GLY A 57 -4.03 -5.88 6.08
C GLY A 57 -3.22 -6.66 7.11
N ASP A 58 -3.43 -7.96 7.21
CA ASP A 58 -2.58 -8.83 8.04
C ASP A 58 -1.18 -8.93 7.46
N VAL A 59 -0.17 -9.14 8.31
CA VAL A 59 1.25 -9.16 7.92
C VAL A 59 1.52 -10.09 6.73
N GLY A 60 0.94 -11.30 6.74
CA GLY A 60 1.09 -12.26 5.65
C GLY A 60 0.47 -11.78 4.34
N SER A 61 -0.74 -11.23 4.40
CA SER A 61 -1.45 -10.67 3.24
C SER A 61 -0.70 -9.49 2.64
N VAL A 62 -0.20 -8.57 3.47
CA VAL A 62 0.58 -7.41 3.04
C VAL A 62 1.90 -7.84 2.39
N LYS A 63 2.58 -8.86 2.94
CA LYS A 63 3.80 -9.39 2.35
C LYS A 63 3.54 -10.01 0.97
N ALA A 64 2.52 -10.86 0.86
CA ALA A 64 2.13 -11.46 -0.43
C ALA A 64 1.71 -10.40 -1.46
N ALA A 65 0.92 -9.42 -1.05
CA ALA A 65 0.49 -8.32 -1.91
C ALA A 65 1.68 -7.51 -2.42
N THR A 66 2.58 -7.07 -1.53
CA THR A 66 3.73 -6.25 -1.92
C THR A 66 4.71 -6.99 -2.84
N ASP A 67 4.91 -8.29 -2.65
CA ASP A 67 5.74 -9.11 -3.55
C ASP A 67 5.13 -9.18 -4.97
N ALA A 68 3.81 -9.37 -5.08
CA ALA A 68 3.10 -9.37 -6.36
C ALA A 68 3.11 -7.98 -7.03
N GLY A 69 2.82 -6.92 -6.27
CA GLY A 69 2.84 -5.54 -6.75
C GLY A 69 4.22 -5.12 -7.24
N ALA A 70 5.29 -5.51 -6.54
CA ALA A 70 6.65 -5.21 -6.92
C ALA A 70 7.02 -5.88 -8.26
N ALA A 71 6.65 -7.15 -8.44
CA ALA A 71 6.86 -7.85 -9.70
C ALA A 71 6.09 -7.19 -10.85
N ALA A 72 4.85 -6.77 -10.62
CA ALA A 72 4.02 -6.10 -11.62
C ALA A 72 4.60 -4.73 -12.00
N ALA A 73 4.95 -3.90 -11.02
CA ALA A 73 5.53 -2.57 -11.19
C ALA A 73 6.81 -2.59 -12.05
N ARG A 74 7.71 -3.57 -11.80
CA ARG A 74 8.97 -3.73 -12.56
C ARG A 74 8.77 -3.99 -14.06
N ARG A 75 7.61 -4.53 -14.47
CA ARG A 75 7.33 -4.82 -15.89
C ARG A 75 6.92 -3.59 -16.68
N VAL A 76 6.23 -2.66 -16.04
CA VAL A 76 5.58 -1.51 -16.69
C VAL A 76 6.26 -0.17 -16.37
N GLY A 77 7.16 -0.13 -15.39
CA GLY A 77 7.85 1.08 -14.97
C GLY A 77 9.06 0.81 -14.09
N GLU A 78 9.53 1.86 -13.43
CA GLU A 78 10.69 1.78 -12.54
C GLU A 78 10.22 1.63 -11.08
N LEU A 79 10.45 0.45 -10.52
CA LEU A 79 10.25 0.22 -9.08
C LEU A 79 11.44 0.81 -8.31
N VAL A 80 11.13 1.70 -7.38
CA VAL A 80 12.12 2.40 -6.54
C VAL A 80 12.25 1.72 -5.19
N GLY A 81 11.13 1.34 -4.56
CA GLY A 81 11.13 0.79 -3.21
C GLY A 81 9.94 -0.11 -2.92
N VAL A 82 10.17 -1.08 -2.03
CA VAL A 82 9.12 -1.95 -1.45
C VAL A 82 9.41 -2.07 0.03
N HIS A 83 8.41 -1.84 0.86
CA HIS A 83 8.57 -1.96 2.30
C HIS A 83 7.30 -2.49 2.96
N VAL A 84 7.50 -3.26 4.02
CA VAL A 84 6.42 -3.77 4.87
C VAL A 84 6.76 -3.44 6.30
N ILE A 85 5.81 -2.81 6.99
CA ILE A 85 5.86 -2.59 8.44
C ILE A 85 4.80 -3.50 9.07
N PRO A 86 5.20 -4.62 9.70
CA PRO A 86 4.26 -5.59 10.25
C PRO A 86 3.34 -5.01 11.34
N HIS A 87 3.87 -4.08 12.11
CA HIS A 87 3.16 -3.45 13.22
C HIS A 87 3.62 -1.98 13.32
N PRO A 88 2.97 -1.07 12.56
CA PRO A 88 3.21 0.36 12.69
C PRO A 88 2.90 0.84 14.11
N ALA A 89 3.66 1.80 14.62
CA ALA A 89 3.37 2.37 15.94
C ALA A 89 1.99 3.04 15.97
N ASP A 90 1.26 2.90 17.07
CA ASP A 90 -0.14 3.38 17.22
C ASP A 90 -0.32 4.87 16.85
N ASP A 91 0.69 5.70 17.17
CA ASP A 91 0.65 7.14 16.93
C ASP A 91 1.01 7.55 15.49
N LEU A 92 1.48 6.61 14.66
CA LEU A 92 1.94 6.92 13.30
C LEU A 92 0.80 7.50 12.44
N GLU A 93 -0.43 7.02 12.64
CA GLU A 93 -1.62 7.47 11.92
C GLU A 93 -2.01 8.93 12.24
N LYS A 94 -1.55 9.47 13.38
CA LYS A 94 -1.78 10.89 13.73
C LYS A 94 -0.93 11.83 12.86
N ILE A 95 0.18 11.31 12.34
CA ILE A 95 1.17 12.08 11.57
C ILE A 95 1.02 11.79 10.07
N PHE A 96 0.75 10.53 9.70
CA PHE A 96 0.66 10.09 8.31
C PHE A 96 -0.75 9.55 7.98
N PRO A 97 -1.35 9.96 6.85
CA PRO A 97 -2.66 9.48 6.42
C PRO A 97 -2.56 8.09 5.79
N ILE A 98 -2.42 7.06 6.64
CA ILE A 98 -2.20 5.66 6.24
C ILE A 98 -3.36 4.72 6.62
N ARG A 99 -4.58 5.26 6.81
CA ARG A 99 -5.79 4.50 7.14
C ARG A 99 -6.99 4.85 6.26
#